data_AF-X1EVH8-F1
#
_entry.id   AF-X1EVH8-F1
#
_cell.length_a   1.000
_cell.length_b   1.000
_cell.length_c   1.000
_cell.angle_alpha   90.00
_cell.angle_beta   90.00
_cell.angle_gamma   90.00
#
_symmetry.space_group_name_H-M   'P 1'
#
loop_
_entity.id
_entity.type
_entity.pdbx_description
1 polymer ?
#
loop_
_entity_poly.entity_id
_entity_poly.type
_entity_poly.pdbx_seq_one_letter_code
_entity_poly.pdbx_strand_id
1 'polypeptide(L)' 'MRELKTAVIGVGYLGHYHAEKYALLPHSELIAVCDTNYARAQEIAEALNVPAV' A
#
# COMPACT_ATOMS: atom_id res chain seq x y z
N MET A 1 10.31 -14.81 12.76
CA MET A 1 10.70 -13.39 12.58
C MET A 1 9.45 -12.53 12.66
N ARG A 2 9.52 -11.28 13.12
CA ARG A 2 8.37 -10.38 13.20
C ARG A 2 8.24 -9.61 11.89
N GLU A 3 7.09 -9.64 11.25
CA GLU A 3 6.81 -8.86 10.04
C GLU A 3 6.77 -7.36 10.37
N LEU A 4 7.37 -6.55 9.50
CA LEU A 4 7.34 -5.10 9.62
C LEU A 4 6.03 -4.59 9.02
N LYS A 5 5.23 -3.91 9.83
CA LYS A 5 4.02 -3.23 9.34
C LYS A 5 4.41 -2.04 8.49
N THR A 6 3.91 -1.98 7.27
CA THR A 6 4.22 -0.93 6.30
C THR A 6 2.93 -0.27 5.79
N ALA A 7 3.04 1.00 5.42
CA ALA A 7 1.99 1.74 4.74
C ALA A 7 2.64 2.66 3.71
N VAL A 8 1.89 3.03 2.67
CA VAL A 8 2.38 3.94 1.63
C VAL A 8 1.53 5.20 1.62
N ILE A 9 2.19 6.35 1.77
CA ILE A 9 1.59 7.68 1.66
C ILE A 9 1.92 8.24 0.28
N GLY A 10 0.89 8.41 -0.55
CA GLY A 10 1.00 8.73 -1.96
C GLY A 10 1.19 7.47 -2.80
N VAL A 11 0.15 7.07 -3.55
CA VAL A 11 0.12 5.90 -4.45
C VAL A 11 -0.08 6.29 -5.92
N GLY A 12 0.52 7.42 -6.31
CA GLY A 12 0.68 7.84 -7.70
C GLY A 12 1.66 6.97 -8.50
N TYR A 13 2.41 7.59 -9.42
CA TYR A 13 3.26 6.85 -10.37
C TYR A 13 4.29 5.93 -9.72
N LEU A 14 5.08 6.40 -8.75
CA LEU A 14 6.06 5.54 -8.07
C LEU A 14 5.48 4.86 -6.83
N GLY A 15 4.51 5.50 -6.17
CA GLY A 15 3.96 5.03 -4.91
C GLY A 15 3.29 3.66 -4.99
N HIS A 16 2.50 3.40 -6.04
CA HIS A 16 1.84 2.10 -6.19
C HIS A 16 2.86 0.94 -6.30
N TYR A 17 4.00 1.15 -6.97
CA TYR A 17 5.07 0.15 -7.05
C TYR A 17 5.77 -0.10 -5.71
N HIS A 18 5.76 0.86 -4.77
CA HIS A 18 6.21 0.60 -3.40
C HIS A 18 5.18 -0.24 -2.65
N ALA A 19 3.89 0.06 -2.80
CA ALA A 19 2.81 -0.69 -2.17
C ALA A 19 2.82 -2.16 -2.64
N GLU A 20 2.92 -2.40 -3.96
CA GLU A 20 3.06 -3.76 -4.51
C GLU A 20 4.24 -4.54 -3.92
N LYS A 21 5.42 -3.90 -3.81
CA LYS A 21 6.59 -4.56 -3.23
C LYS A 21 6.39 -4.87 -1.75
N TYR A 22 5.81 -3.94 -0.99
CA TYR A 22 5.53 -4.16 0.42
C TYR A 22 4.46 -5.23 0.66
N ALA A 23 3.52 -5.43 -0.27
CA ALA A 23 2.57 -6.54 -0.23
C ALA A 23 3.21 -7.90 -0.58
N LEU A 24 4.30 -7.92 -1.38
CA LEU A 24 4.97 -9.15 -1.82
C LEU A 24 6.14 -9.59 -0.94
N LEU A 25 6.75 -8.67 -0.20
CA LEU A 25 7.95 -8.97 0.59
C LEU A 25 7.60 -9.83 1.82
N PRO A 26 8.28 -10.97 2.05
CA PRO A 26 7.95 -11.93 3.11
C PRO A 26 8.20 -11.43 4.55
N HIS A 27 8.71 -10.21 4.70
CA HIS A 27 8.99 -9.57 5.98
C HIS A 27 8.26 -8.23 6.12
N SER A 28 7.29 -7.97 5.24
CA SER A 28 6.48 -6.77 5.20
C SER A 28 5.01 -7.15 5.23
N GLU A 29 4.26 -6.52 6.13
CA GLU A 29 2.80 -6.56 6.16
C GLU A 29 2.31 -5.18 5.72
N LEU A 30 1.89 -5.04 4.45
CA LEU A 30 1.26 -3.81 3.99
C LEU A 30 -0.11 -3.69 4.66
N ILE A 31 -0.30 -2.70 5.53
CA ILE A 31 -1.52 -2.55 6.34
C ILE A 31 -2.43 -1.41 5.87
N ALA A 32 -1.96 -0.49 5.02
CA ALA A 32 -2.75 0.62 4.50
C ALA A 32 -2.05 1.34 3.34
N VAL A 33 -2.84 2.05 2.53
CA VAL A 33 -2.37 3.08 1.59
C VAL A 33 -3.20 4.34 1.73
N CYS A 34 -2.62 5.51 1.46
CA CYS A 34 -3.36 6.76 1.36
C CYS A 34 -2.85 7.62 0.20
N ASP A 35 -3.69 8.52 -0.29
CA ASP A 35 -3.35 9.48 -1.33
C ASP A 35 -4.26 10.71 -1.20
N THR A 36 -3.81 11.88 -1.66
CA THR A 36 -4.65 13.09 -1.70
C THR A 36 -5.82 12.91 -2.69
N ASN A 37 -5.65 12.08 -3.71
CA ASN A 37 -6.73 11.58 -4.53
C ASN A 37 -7.27 10.27 -3.94
N TYR A 38 -8.35 10.35 -3.17
CA TYR A 38 -8.96 9.19 -2.52
C TYR A 38 -9.37 8.07 -3.51
N ALA A 39 -9.82 8.42 -4.73
CA ALA A 39 -10.16 7.42 -5.74
C ALA A 39 -8.92 6.60 -6.16
N ARG A 40 -7.75 7.24 -6.23
CA ARG A 40 -6.48 6.55 -6.51
C ARG A 40 -6.04 5.69 -5.33
N ALA A 41 -6.20 6.17 -4.10
CA ALA A 41 -5.95 5.35 -2.91
C ALA A 41 -6.83 4.09 -2.89
N GLN A 42 -8.12 4.24 -3.19
CA GLN A 42 -9.09 3.15 -3.20
C GLN A 42 -8.79 2.11 -4.29
N GLU A 43 -8.46 2.54 -5.51
CA GLU A 43 -8.04 1.64 -6.61
C GLU A 43 -6.89 0.72 -6.18
N ILE A 44 -5.85 1.29 -5.56
CA ILE A 44 -4.67 0.53 -5.14
C ILE A 44 -4.94 -0.33 -3.89
N ALA A 45 -5.71 0.21 -2.94
CA ALA A 45 -6.16 -0.52 -1.76
C ALA A 45 -6.92 -1.80 -2.12
N GLU A 46 -7.88 -1.72 -3.05
CA GLU A 46 -8.64 -2.86 -3.55
C GLU A 46 -7.73 -3.88 -4.27
N ALA A 47 -6.83 -3.42 -5.13
CA ALA A 47 -5.89 -4.30 -5.84
C ALA A 47 -4.96 -5.09 -4.90
N LEU A 48 -4.59 -4.50 -3.76
CA LEU A 48 -3.65 -5.08 -2.80
C LEU A 48 -4.34 -5.69 -1.56
N ASN A 49 -5.68 -5.66 -1.49
CA ASN A 49 -6.49 -6.11 -0.35
C ASN A 49 -6.09 -5.46 0.99
N VAL A 50 -5.88 -4.14 0.97
CA VAL A 50 -5.58 -3.35 2.17
C VAL A 50 -6.55 -2.17 2.27
N PRO A 51 -6.75 -1.56 3.45
CA PRO A 51 -7.55 -0.34 3.59
C PRO A 51 -6.94 0.87 2.86
N ALA A 52 -7.80 1.68 2.25
CA ALA A 52 -7.51 3.07 1.92
C ALA A 52 -7.82 3.97 3.13
N VAL A 53 -6.91 4.91 3.44
CA VAL A 53 -7.01 5.86 4.55
C VAL A 53 -6.99 7.30 4.04
#